data_AF-A0A359HJB8-F1
#
_entry.id   AF-A0A359HJB8-F1
#
_cell.length_a   1.000
_cell.length_b   1.000
_cell.length_c   1.000
_cell.angle_alpha   90.00
_cell.angle_beta   90.00
_cell.angle_gamma   90.00
#
_symmetry.space_group_name_H-M   'P 1'
#
loop_
_entity.id
_entity.type
_entity.pdbx_description
1 polymer ?
#
loop_
_entity_poly.entity_id
_entity_poly.type
_entity_poly.pdbx_seq_one_letter_code
_entity_poly.pdbx_strand_id
1 'polypeptide(L)'
;MQAILGDNWDEATNRQNALDAAQAEIDANPEDGYAWFNLGTNLLYFEQYQDAAAAYDEARTIGWPQRMLRYQFGPFFAYFHSGRTEDLLTLTEYALQRTPNSEEAHLWRGWGRYRSGDVNGALEDFRAALEVNPNNWDAQYALDFVLNQ
;
A
#
# COMPACT_ATOMS: atom_id res chain seq x y z
N MET A 1 -1.86 28.04 14.26
CA MET A 1 -1.72 27.15 13.08
C MET A 1 -2.75 27.47 12.00
N GLN A 2 -4.05 27.58 12.34
CA GLN A 2 -5.10 28.02 11.41
C GLN A 2 -4.80 29.37 10.72
N ALA A 3 -4.20 30.33 11.42
CA ALA A 3 -3.77 31.62 10.84
C ALA A 3 -2.64 31.52 9.79
N ILE A 4 -1.93 30.37 9.71
CA ILE A 4 -0.84 30.14 8.75
C ILE A 4 -1.31 29.20 7.62
N LEU A 5 -2.11 28.19 7.95
CA LEU A 5 -2.58 27.16 7.02
C LEU A 5 -3.91 27.51 6.34
N GLY A 6 -4.63 28.53 6.83
CA GLY A 6 -5.94 28.91 6.28
C GLY A 6 -6.90 27.73 6.31
N ASP A 7 -7.63 27.55 5.21
CA ASP A 7 -8.61 26.46 5.05
C ASP A 7 -7.94 25.06 5.00
N ASN A 8 -6.64 24.97 4.70
CA ASN A 8 -5.87 23.72 4.78
C ASN A 8 -5.58 23.25 6.21
N TRP A 9 -6.00 24.01 7.23
CA TRP A 9 -5.99 23.53 8.60
C TRP A 9 -7.01 22.41 8.82
N ASP A 10 -8.13 22.45 8.10
CA ASP A 10 -9.12 21.38 8.14
C ASP A 10 -8.59 20.16 7.38
N GLU A 11 -8.57 19.01 8.06
CA GLU A 11 -7.97 17.79 7.52
C GLU A 11 -8.71 17.33 6.25
N ALA A 12 -10.04 17.36 6.25
CA ALA A 12 -10.83 16.94 5.10
C ALA A 12 -10.59 17.85 3.88
N THR A 13 -10.57 19.16 4.10
CA THR A 13 -10.25 20.15 3.06
C THR A 13 -8.83 19.98 2.53
N ASN A 14 -7.85 19.76 3.41
CA ASN A 14 -6.47 19.53 3.00
C ASN A 14 -6.32 18.26 2.15
N ARG A 15 -7.02 17.19 2.53
CA ARG A 15 -7.01 15.91 1.80
C ARG A 15 -7.67 16.02 0.44
N GLN A 16 -8.79 16.75 0.34
CA GLN A 16 -9.43 17.01 -0.95
C GLN A 16 -8.53 17.85 -1.86
N ASN A 17 -7.90 18.91 -1.32
CA ASN A 17 -6.95 19.72 -2.09
C ASN A 17 -5.74 18.90 -2.58
N ALA A 18 -5.27 17.94 -1.79
CA ALA A 18 -4.19 17.04 -2.19
C ALA A 18 -4.60 16.07 -3.31
N LEU A 19 -5.85 15.58 -3.28
CA LEU A 19 -6.43 14.79 -4.37
C LEU A 19 -6.55 15.60 -5.67
N ASP A 20 -7.11 16.82 -5.58
CA ASP A 20 -7.28 17.71 -6.72
C ASP A 20 -5.93 18.12 -7.33
N ALA A 21 -4.92 18.36 -6.49
CA ALA A 21 -3.56 18.65 -6.92
C ALA A 21 -2.93 17.47 -7.68
N ALA A 22 -3.06 16.25 -7.17
CA ALA A 22 -2.55 15.06 -7.87
C ALA A 22 -3.22 14.86 -9.24
N GLN A 23 -4.53 15.15 -9.33
CA GLN A 23 -5.23 15.09 -10.62
C GLN A 23 -4.71 16.16 -11.60
N ALA A 24 -4.49 17.38 -11.13
CA ALA A 24 -3.93 18.45 -11.96
C ALA A 24 -2.49 18.16 -12.42
N GLU A 25 -1.67 17.48 -11.60
CA GLU A 25 -0.34 17.01 -11.99
C GLU A 25 -0.41 15.98 -13.14
N ILE A 26 -1.36 15.04 -13.08
CA ILE A 26 -1.60 14.06 -14.13
C ILE A 26 -2.11 14.75 -15.41
N ASP A 27 -3.04 15.68 -15.30
CA ASP A 27 -3.57 16.43 -16.46
C ASP A 27 -2.46 17.23 -17.16
N ALA A 28 -1.49 17.75 -16.40
CA ALA A 28 -0.34 18.47 -16.92
C ALA A 28 0.72 17.55 -17.54
N ASN A 29 0.96 16.38 -16.94
CA ASN A 29 1.88 15.38 -17.45
C ASN A 29 1.40 13.95 -17.14
N PRO A 30 0.68 13.30 -18.08
CA PRO A 30 0.16 11.96 -17.87
C PRO A 30 1.24 10.87 -17.75
N GLU A 31 2.48 11.17 -18.16
CA GLU A 31 3.63 10.27 -18.06
C GLU A 31 4.43 10.48 -16.76
N ASP A 32 3.86 11.19 -15.77
CA ASP A 32 4.48 11.33 -14.45
C ASP A 32 4.04 10.22 -13.49
N GLY A 33 4.87 9.20 -13.35
CA GLY A 33 4.60 8.09 -12.43
C GLY A 33 4.52 8.50 -10.96
N TYR A 34 5.08 9.65 -10.55
CA TYR A 34 4.91 10.17 -9.20
C TYR A 34 3.52 10.77 -9.01
N ALA A 35 2.99 11.49 -10.01
CA ALA A 35 1.66 12.06 -9.95
C ALA A 35 0.59 10.97 -9.80
N TRP A 36 0.70 9.90 -10.60
CA TRP A 36 -0.15 8.71 -10.46
C TRP A 36 -0.01 8.02 -9.09
N PHE A 37 1.19 7.94 -8.53
CA PHE A 37 1.40 7.41 -7.19
C PHE A 37 0.74 8.27 -6.11
N ASN A 38 0.86 9.59 -6.24
CA ASN A 38 0.26 10.55 -5.33
C ASN A 38 -1.27 10.46 -5.41
N LEU A 39 -1.83 10.32 -6.62
CA LEU A 39 -3.26 10.09 -6.81
C LEU A 39 -3.71 8.83 -6.07
N GLY A 40 -3.03 7.70 -6.30
CA GLY A 40 -3.36 6.44 -5.60
C GLY A 40 -3.30 6.57 -4.07
N THR A 41 -2.33 7.32 -3.56
CA THR A 41 -2.15 7.56 -2.12
C THR A 41 -3.28 8.43 -1.53
N ASN A 42 -3.75 9.44 -2.26
CA ASN A 42 -4.88 10.25 -1.84
C ASN A 42 -6.19 9.46 -1.91
N LEU A 43 -6.41 8.69 -2.98
CA LEU A 43 -7.59 7.83 -3.13
C LEU A 43 -7.68 6.78 -2.02
N LEU A 44 -6.54 6.22 -1.61
CA LEU A 44 -6.47 5.27 -0.49
C LEU A 44 -6.96 5.89 0.83
N TYR A 45 -6.62 7.15 1.10
CA TYR A 45 -7.11 7.86 2.28
C TYR A 45 -8.64 7.98 2.29
N PHE A 46 -9.25 8.14 1.12
CA PHE A 46 -10.71 8.15 0.96
C PHE A 46 -11.33 6.75 0.81
N GLU A 47 -10.56 5.69 1.07
CA GLU A 47 -10.98 4.28 0.96
C GLU A 47 -11.49 3.90 -0.45
N GLN A 48 -11.10 4.66 -1.47
CA GLN A 48 -11.42 4.38 -2.88
C GLN A 48 -10.42 3.35 -3.42
N TYR A 49 -10.46 2.14 -2.88
CA TYR A 49 -9.42 1.13 -3.09
C TYR A 49 -9.24 0.68 -4.55
N GLN A 50 -10.34 0.59 -5.31
CA GLN A 50 -10.29 0.21 -6.73
C GLN A 50 -9.58 1.27 -7.56
N ASP A 51 -9.96 2.53 -7.38
CA ASP A 51 -9.36 3.66 -8.11
C ASP A 51 -7.91 3.88 -7.67
N ALA A 52 -7.62 3.71 -6.37
CA ALA A 52 -6.27 3.76 -5.85
C ALA A 52 -5.38 2.68 -6.50
N ALA A 53 -5.89 1.45 -6.62
CA ALA A 53 -5.17 0.35 -7.27
C ALA A 53 -4.90 0.64 -8.75
N ALA A 54 -5.87 1.22 -9.47
CA ALA A 54 -5.71 1.61 -10.86
C ALA A 54 -4.64 2.71 -11.02
N ALA A 55 -4.65 3.74 -10.16
CA ALA A 55 -3.64 4.80 -10.19
C ALA A 55 -2.23 4.25 -9.90
N TYR A 56 -2.10 3.30 -8.96
CA TYR A 56 -0.82 2.64 -8.70
C TYR A 56 -0.33 1.76 -9.86
N ASP A 57 -1.24 1.15 -10.62
CA ASP A 57 -0.89 0.41 -11.84
C ASP A 57 -0.34 1.32 -12.94
N GLU A 58 -0.95 2.49 -13.15
CA GLU A 58 -0.43 3.48 -14.10
C GLU A 58 0.96 3.96 -13.68
N ALA A 59 1.13 4.29 -12.39
CA ALA A 59 2.42 4.68 -11.84
C ALA A 59 3.50 3.59 -12.07
N ARG A 60 3.13 2.32 -11.85
CA ARG A 60 4.02 1.17 -12.07
C ARG A 60 4.34 0.97 -13.56
N THR A 61 3.38 1.15 -14.45
CA THR A 61 3.53 1.03 -15.91
C THR A 61 4.49 2.09 -16.45
N ILE A 62 4.38 3.33 -15.98
CA ILE A 62 5.25 4.44 -16.35
C ILE A 62 6.67 4.26 -15.79
N GLY A 63 6.82 3.61 -14.63
CA GLY A 63 8.11 3.27 -14.05
C GLY A 63 8.46 4.10 -12.81
N TRP A 64 7.59 4.01 -11.80
CA TRP A 64 7.80 4.63 -10.51
C TRP A 64 9.12 4.21 -9.82
N PRO A 65 9.75 5.06 -8.98
CA PRO A 65 10.98 4.68 -8.31
C PRO A 65 10.77 3.57 -7.28
N GLN A 66 11.65 2.57 -7.31
CA GLN A 66 11.57 1.42 -6.42
C GLN A 66 11.66 1.76 -4.94
N ARG A 67 12.28 2.89 -4.59
CA ARG A 67 12.34 3.38 -3.21
C ARG A 67 10.96 3.64 -2.59
N MET A 68 9.91 3.82 -3.39
CA MET A 68 8.56 4.06 -2.88
C MET A 68 8.05 2.83 -2.11
N LEU A 69 8.27 1.62 -2.63
CA LEU A 69 7.86 0.38 -1.97
C LEU A 69 8.68 0.02 -0.72
N ARG A 70 9.72 0.81 -0.37
CA ARG A 70 10.50 0.57 0.84
C ARG A 70 9.80 1.05 2.11
N TYR A 71 9.02 2.13 2.00
CA TYR A 71 8.36 2.79 3.15
C TYR A 71 6.94 3.28 2.83
N GLN A 72 6.48 3.15 1.59
CA GLN A 72 5.13 3.51 1.16
C GLN A 72 4.43 2.25 0.69
N PHE A 73 3.57 1.74 1.56
CA PHE A 73 2.93 0.45 1.40
C PHE A 73 1.50 0.57 0.87
N GLY A 74 1.04 1.79 0.57
CA GLY A 74 -0.30 2.08 0.05
C GLY A 74 -0.77 1.15 -1.08
N PRO A 75 0.08 0.77 -2.06
CA PRO A 75 -0.28 -0.22 -3.07
C PRO A 75 -0.70 -1.58 -2.49
N PHE A 76 -0.07 -2.06 -1.41
CA PHE A 76 -0.45 -3.32 -0.75
C PHE A 76 -1.87 -3.25 -0.18
N PHE A 77 -2.18 -2.16 0.54
CA PHE A 77 -3.52 -1.92 1.07
C PHE A 77 -4.54 -1.83 -0.07
N ALA A 78 -4.26 -1.02 -1.10
CA ALA A 78 -5.14 -0.86 -2.25
C ALA A 78 -5.44 -2.21 -2.92
N TYR A 79 -4.41 -3.01 -3.20
CA TYR A 79 -4.59 -4.31 -3.85
C TYR A 79 -5.31 -5.34 -2.95
N PHE A 80 -5.03 -5.35 -1.65
CA PHE A 80 -5.72 -6.22 -0.70
C PHE A 80 -7.22 -5.89 -0.60
N HIS A 81 -7.57 -4.62 -0.40
CA HIS A 81 -8.95 -4.19 -0.21
C HIS A 81 -9.76 -4.17 -1.50
N SER A 82 -9.12 -3.99 -2.66
CA SER A 82 -9.75 -4.14 -3.98
C SER A 82 -9.91 -5.60 -4.43
N GLY A 83 -9.43 -6.57 -3.64
CA GLY A 83 -9.52 -8.00 -3.96
C GLY A 83 -8.53 -8.47 -5.02
N ARG A 84 -7.54 -7.64 -5.36
CA ARG A 84 -6.49 -7.94 -6.34
C ARG A 84 -5.35 -8.75 -5.71
N THR A 85 -5.69 -9.95 -5.26
CA THR A 85 -4.77 -10.83 -4.52
C THR A 85 -3.54 -11.24 -5.32
N GLU A 86 -3.67 -11.52 -6.62
CA GLU A 86 -2.53 -11.90 -7.47
C GLU A 86 -1.54 -10.73 -7.66
N ASP A 87 -2.06 -9.51 -7.82
CA ASP A 87 -1.24 -8.30 -7.92
C ASP A 87 -0.52 -8.01 -6.60
N LEU A 88 -1.20 -8.21 -5.46
CA LEU A 88 -0.59 -8.10 -4.13
C LEU A 88 0.58 -9.07 -3.96
N LEU A 89 0.39 -10.35 -4.32
CA LEU A 89 1.44 -11.36 -4.24
C LEU A 89 2.62 -11.03 -5.15
N THR A 90 2.34 -10.56 -6.36
CA THR A 90 3.38 -10.13 -7.31
C THR A 90 4.18 -8.95 -6.77
N LEU A 91 3.50 -7.94 -6.22
CA LEU A 91 4.16 -6.72 -5.74
C LEU A 91 4.96 -6.97 -4.46
N THR A 92 4.44 -7.79 -3.54
CA THR A 92 5.14 -8.14 -2.29
C THR A 92 6.35 -9.03 -2.56
N GLU A 93 6.27 -9.96 -3.50
CA GLU A 93 7.42 -10.75 -3.95
C GLU A 93 8.51 -9.85 -4.54
N TYR A 94 8.11 -8.92 -5.42
CA TYR A 94 9.02 -7.92 -5.95
C TYR A 94 9.68 -7.07 -4.84
N ALA A 95 8.90 -6.61 -3.86
CA ALA A 95 9.41 -5.82 -2.74
C ALA A 95 10.42 -6.61 -1.90
N LEU A 96 10.15 -7.89 -1.63
CA LEU A 96 11.04 -8.79 -0.86
C LEU A 96 12.31 -9.14 -1.63
N GLN A 97 12.29 -9.22 -2.96
CA GLN A 97 13.52 -9.36 -3.76
C GLN A 97 14.46 -8.15 -3.62
N ARG A 98 13.92 -6.96 -3.32
CA ARG A 98 14.70 -5.72 -3.14
C ARG A 98 15.04 -5.43 -1.68
N THR A 99 14.13 -5.75 -0.78
CA THR A 99 14.26 -5.57 0.67
C THR A 99 13.82 -6.86 1.37
N PRO A 100 14.70 -7.88 1.45
CA PRO A 100 14.33 -9.19 1.99
C PRO A 100 13.87 -9.19 3.46
N ASN A 101 14.25 -8.15 4.20
CA ASN A 101 13.92 -7.92 5.60
C ASN A 101 12.84 -6.86 5.78
N SER A 102 11.91 -6.70 4.83
CA SER A 102 10.72 -5.87 5.03
C SER A 102 9.66 -6.68 5.78
N GLU A 103 9.46 -6.36 7.05
CA GLU A 103 8.39 -6.93 7.88
C GLU A 103 7.02 -6.69 7.26
N GLU A 104 6.83 -5.51 6.66
CA GLU A 104 5.58 -5.11 6.03
C GLU A 104 5.29 -5.91 4.75
N ALA A 105 6.31 -6.13 3.90
CA ALA A 105 6.13 -6.94 2.71
C ALA A 105 5.84 -8.41 3.04
N HIS A 106 6.47 -8.95 4.10
CA HIS A 106 6.12 -10.28 4.62
C HIS A 106 4.67 -10.30 5.13
N LEU A 107 4.26 -9.33 5.95
CA LEU A 107 2.90 -9.21 6.46
C LEU A 107 1.86 -9.21 5.31
N TRP A 108 2.03 -8.37 4.31
CA TRP A 108 1.08 -8.27 3.20
C TRP A 108 1.12 -9.46 2.26
N ARG A 109 2.28 -10.10 2.05
CA ARG A 109 2.34 -11.36 1.30
C ARG A 109 1.58 -12.46 2.03
N GLY A 110 1.72 -12.54 3.36
CA GLY A 110 1.00 -13.49 4.19
C GLY A 110 -0.52 -13.31 4.09
N TRP A 111 -1.00 -12.07 4.14
CA TRP A 111 -2.41 -11.75 3.92
C TRP A 111 -2.90 -12.11 2.50
N GLY A 112 -2.06 -11.91 1.48
CA GLY A 112 -2.33 -12.36 0.12
C GLY A 112 -2.45 -13.88 0.01
N ARG A 113 -1.49 -14.62 0.59
CA ARG A 113 -1.47 -16.09 0.60
C ARG A 113 -2.66 -16.67 1.37
N TYR A 114 -3.03 -16.05 2.48
CA TYR A 114 -4.20 -16.44 3.24
C TYR A 114 -5.48 -16.31 2.38
N ARG A 115 -5.67 -15.19 1.66
CA ARG A 115 -6.82 -15.00 0.76
C ARG A 115 -6.83 -16.00 -0.41
N SER A 116 -5.67 -16.41 -0.92
CA SER A 116 -5.58 -17.42 -1.98
C SER A 116 -5.70 -18.86 -1.48
N GLY A 117 -5.85 -19.07 -0.17
CA GLY A 117 -6.00 -20.38 0.46
C GLY A 117 -4.68 -21.08 0.82
N ASP A 118 -3.54 -20.45 0.58
CA ASP A 118 -2.23 -20.93 1.06
C ASP A 118 -2.00 -20.54 2.52
N VAL A 119 -2.73 -21.22 3.41
CA VAL A 119 -2.69 -20.96 4.85
C VAL A 119 -1.30 -21.22 5.44
N ASN A 120 -0.59 -22.25 4.97
CA ASN A 120 0.74 -22.57 5.49
C ASN A 120 1.76 -21.49 5.10
N GLY A 121 1.78 -21.07 3.83
CA GLY A 121 2.64 -19.98 3.38
C GLY A 121 2.31 -18.64 4.05
N ALA A 122 1.04 -18.40 4.39
CA ALA A 122 0.65 -17.24 5.17
C ALA A 122 1.25 -17.25 6.59
N LEU A 123 1.15 -18.39 7.29
CA LEU A 123 1.74 -18.56 8.63
C LEU A 123 3.28 -18.40 8.61
N GLU A 124 3.95 -18.88 7.56
CA GLU A 124 5.39 -18.67 7.36
C GLU A 124 5.72 -17.18 7.22
N ASP A 125 4.97 -16.46 6.38
CA ASP A 125 5.19 -15.03 6.15
C ASP A 125 4.91 -14.18 7.40
N PHE A 126 3.83 -14.46 8.15
CA PHE A 126 3.56 -13.73 9.39
C PHE A 126 4.65 -13.96 10.45
N ARG A 127 5.20 -15.19 10.54
CA ARG A 127 6.36 -15.46 11.40
C ARG A 127 7.61 -14.72 10.92
N ALA A 128 7.87 -14.69 9.61
CA ALA A 128 8.99 -13.95 9.05
C ALA A 128 8.89 -12.44 9.34
N ALA A 129 7.69 -11.86 9.29
CA ALA A 129 7.46 -10.47 9.69
C ALA A 129 7.82 -10.23 11.18
N LEU A 130 7.46 -11.16 12.07
CA LEU A 130 7.81 -11.12 13.50
C LEU A 130 9.29 -11.40 13.77
N GLU A 131 9.97 -12.18 12.94
CA GLU A 131 11.43 -12.36 13.05
C GLU A 131 12.18 -11.05 12.73
N VAL A 132 11.70 -10.28 11.75
CA VAL A 132 12.25 -8.96 11.42
C VAL A 132 11.91 -7.94 12.50
N ASN A 133 10.65 -7.89 12.92
CA ASN A 133 10.17 -6.99 13.98
C ASN A 133 9.28 -7.75 14.98
N PRO A 134 9.86 -8.21 16.11
CA PRO A 134 9.12 -8.95 17.14
C PRO A 134 7.97 -8.17 17.79
N ASN A 135 7.94 -6.85 17.62
CA ASN A 135 6.90 -5.97 18.16
C ASN A 135 5.89 -5.53 17.08
N ASN A 136 5.85 -6.19 15.92
CA ASN A 136 4.83 -5.92 14.91
C ASN A 136 3.48 -6.50 15.34
N TRP A 137 2.59 -5.64 15.84
CA TRP A 137 1.29 -6.04 16.38
C TRP A 137 0.36 -6.56 15.28
N ASP A 138 0.44 -6.03 14.06
CA ASP A 138 -0.38 -6.47 12.93
C ASP A 138 0.01 -7.88 12.47
N ALA A 139 1.31 -8.19 12.46
CA ALA A 139 1.81 -9.54 12.16
C ALA A 139 1.43 -10.55 13.26
N GLN A 140 1.52 -10.15 14.53
CA GLN A 140 1.07 -10.99 15.65
C GLN A 140 -0.43 -11.24 15.57
N TYR A 141 -1.23 -10.20 15.32
CA TYR A 141 -2.67 -10.32 15.11
C TYR A 141 -3.00 -11.25 13.94
N ALA A 142 -2.33 -11.10 12.80
CA ALA A 142 -2.56 -11.93 11.63
C ALA A 142 -2.23 -13.41 11.91
N LEU A 143 -1.13 -13.67 12.60
CA LEU A 143 -0.74 -15.02 13.02
C LEU A 143 -1.80 -15.65 13.93
N ASP A 144 -2.23 -14.93 14.97
CA ASP A 144 -3.25 -15.39 15.91
C ASP A 144 -4.61 -15.58 15.25
N PHE A 145 -4.99 -14.68 14.33
CA PHE A 145 -6.22 -14.78 13.56
C PHE A 145 -6.29 -16.06 12.71
N VAL A 146 -5.17 -16.46 12.10
CA VAL A 146 -5.13 -17.69 11.29
C VAL A 146 -5.07 -18.94 12.16
N LEU A 147 -4.36 -18.91 13.30
CA LEU A 147 -4.23 -20.07 14.19
C LEU A 147 -5.50 -20.39 15.00
N ASN A 148 -6.35 -19.40 15.23
CA ASN A 148 -7.55 -19.54 16.06
C ASN A 148 -8.85 -19.76 15.26
N GLN A 149 -8.74 -20.01 13.95
CA GLN A 149 -9.88 -20.34 13.08
C GLN A 149 -10.18 -21.85 13.03
#